data_AF-A0A8I0Q4Q4-F1
#
_entry.id   AF-A0A8I0Q4Q4-F1
#
_cell.length_a   1.000
_cell.length_b   1.000
_cell.length_c   1.000
_cell.angle_alpha   90.00
_cell.angle_beta   90.00
_cell.angle_gamma   90.00
#
_symmetry.space_group_name_H-M   'P 1'
#
loop_
_entity.id
_entity.type
_entity.pdbx_description
1 polymer ?
#
loop_
_entity_poly.entity_id
_entity_poly.type
_entity_poly.pdbx_seq_one_letter_code
_entity_poly.pdbx_strand_id
1 'polypeptide(L)'
;MQENSEKILDKLKKLLALSKSDNPHEAAVALQRAQKLMSAYGITQHDIALSDIDESISSYWAAGSVNPPRYMLGLLDIIQAAFGVKSIIHSGFKPGVGFYGNKDRVELASYTWEVLARQLIAARKNYIRQQNKRIMN
;
A
#
# COMPACT_ATOMS: atom_id res chain seq x y z
N MET A 1 17.13 -15.59 7.66
CA MET A 1 15.96 -16.47 7.91
C MET A 1 14.70 -16.06 7.11
N GLN A 2 14.51 -14.79 6.72
CA GLN A 2 13.34 -14.32 5.96
C GLN A 2 13.23 -14.85 4.51
N GLU A 3 14.35 -14.99 3.81
CA GLU A 3 14.37 -15.31 2.38
C GLU A 3 13.76 -16.69 2.03
N ASN A 4 13.77 -17.63 2.97
CA ASN A 4 13.20 -18.96 2.77
C ASN A 4 11.66 -18.92 2.84
N SER A 5 11.10 -18.06 3.70
CA SER A 5 9.65 -17.93 3.88
C SER A 5 8.96 -17.31 2.67
N GLU A 6 9.54 -16.28 2.06
CA GLU A 6 9.00 -15.65 0.85
C GLU A 6 8.98 -16.61 -0.35
N LYS A 7 10.06 -17.39 -0.53
CA LYS A 7 10.13 -18.42 -1.58
C LYS A 7 9.07 -19.50 -1.39
N ILE A 8 8.78 -19.89 -0.15
CA ILE A 8 7.72 -20.85 0.17
C ILE A 8 6.34 -20.27 -0.16
N LEU A 9 6.08 -19.01 0.21
CA LEU A 9 4.81 -18.33 -0.08
C LEU A 9 4.58 -18.16 -1.59
N ASP A 10 5.60 -17.76 -2.34
CA ASP A 10 5.53 -17.65 -3.80
C ASP A 10 5.25 -19.02 -4.46
N LYS A 11 5.91 -20.08 -3.98
CA LYS A 11 5.63 -21.45 -4.43
C LYS A 11 4.19 -21.88 -4.11
N LEU A 12 3.69 -21.55 -2.93
CA LEU A 12 2.30 -21.83 -2.54
C LEU A 12 1.30 -21.10 -3.45
N LYS A 13 1.52 -19.81 -3.74
CA LYS A 13 0.68 -19.04 -4.67
C LYS A 13 0.63 -19.68 -6.05
N LYS A 14 1.78 -20.09 -6.59
CA LYS A 14 1.88 -20.78 -7.88
C LYS A 14 1.11 -22.10 -7.91
N LEU A 15 1.25 -22.92 -6.86
CA LEU A 15 0.51 -24.19 -6.75
C LEU A 15 -1.00 -23.98 -6.63
N LEU A 16 -1.44 -22.97 -5.88
CA LEU A 16 -2.86 -22.63 -5.73
C LEU A 16 -3.47 -22.00 -6.99
N ALA A 17 -2.68 -21.27 -7.77
CA ALA A 17 -3.09 -20.82 -9.09
C ALA A 17 -3.24 -22.01 -10.05
N LEU A 18 -2.27 -22.94 -10.05
CA LEU A 18 -2.30 -24.14 -10.87
C LEU A 18 -3.45 -25.08 -10.50
N SER A 19 -3.84 -25.14 -9.21
CA SER A 19 -4.97 -25.95 -8.77
C SER A 19 -6.33 -25.47 -9.30
N LYS A 20 -6.38 -24.32 -9.98
CA LYS A 20 -7.58 -23.77 -10.62
C LYS A 20 -7.58 -23.96 -12.14
N SER A 21 -6.63 -24.71 -12.70
CA SER A 21 -6.56 -24.96 -14.13
C SER A 21 -7.66 -25.92 -14.60
N ASP A 22 -7.93 -25.91 -15.91
CA ASP A 22 -8.96 -26.74 -16.54
C ASP A 22 -8.58 -28.23 -16.65
N ASN A 23 -7.33 -28.59 -16.30
CA ASN A 23 -6.87 -29.98 -16.29
C ASN A 23 -7.10 -30.60 -14.91
N PRO A 24 -8.10 -31.51 -14.72
CA PRO A 24 -8.47 -32.00 -13.40
C PRO A 24 -7.36 -32.78 -12.71
N HIS A 25 -6.53 -33.49 -13.47
CA HIS A 25 -5.42 -34.27 -12.91
C HIS A 25 -4.34 -33.36 -12.34
N GLU A 26 -3.93 -32.36 -13.14
CA GLU A 26 -2.93 -31.37 -12.73
C GLU A 26 -3.44 -30.50 -11.57
N ALA A 27 -4.71 -30.08 -11.63
CA ALA A 27 -5.33 -29.29 -10.59
C ALA A 27 -5.37 -30.02 -9.24
N ALA A 28 -5.75 -31.30 -9.23
CA ALA A 28 -5.78 -32.12 -8.03
C ALA A 28 -4.38 -32.35 -7.43
N VAL A 29 -3.39 -32.64 -8.29
CA VAL A 29 -1.99 -32.83 -7.85
C VAL A 29 -1.41 -31.53 -7.29
N ALA A 30 -1.70 -30.39 -7.92
CA ALA A 30 -1.25 -29.08 -7.45
C ALA A 30 -1.87 -28.74 -6.09
N LEU A 31 -3.18 -28.98 -5.91
CA LEU A 31 -3.87 -28.76 -4.63
C LEU A 31 -3.28 -29.63 -3.51
N GLN A 32 -3.05 -30.92 -3.77
CA GLN A 32 -2.47 -31.84 -2.80
C GLN A 32 -1.05 -31.37 -2.37
N ARG A 33 -0.24 -30.92 -3.33
CA ARG A 33 1.09 -30.38 -3.05
C ARG A 33 1.02 -29.09 -2.23
N ALA A 34 0.09 -28.19 -2.53
CA ALA A 34 -0.13 -26.96 -1.76
C ALA A 34 -0.51 -27.29 -0.31
N GLN A 35 -1.50 -28.17 -0.09
CA GLN A 35 -1.95 -28.58 1.24
C GLN A 35 -0.83 -29.23 2.06
N LYS A 36 -0.04 -30.12 1.46
CA LYS A 36 1.12 -30.74 2.12
C LYS A 36 2.16 -29.71 2.54
N LEU A 37 2.44 -28.73 1.68
CA LEU A 37 3.41 -27.68 1.95
C LEU A 37 2.89 -26.71 3.03
N MET A 38 1.61 -26.33 2.99
CA MET A 38 0.94 -25.55 4.03
C MET A 38 1.04 -26.24 5.40
N SER A 39 0.73 -27.54 5.46
CA SER A 39 0.81 -28.32 6.70
C SER A 39 2.25 -28.44 7.23
N ALA A 40 3.24 -28.60 6.35
CA ALA A 40 4.64 -28.76 6.75
C ALA A 40 5.23 -27.49 7.38
N TYR A 41 4.76 -26.31 6.95
CA TYR A 41 5.26 -25.01 7.43
C TYR A 41 4.28 -24.26 8.34
N GLY A 42 3.12 -24.86 8.66
CA GLY A 42 2.09 -24.22 9.48
C GLY A 42 1.47 -22.97 8.85
N ILE A 43 1.45 -22.88 7.52
CA ILE A 43 0.97 -21.72 6.77
C ILE A 43 -0.52 -21.88 6.47
N THR A 44 -1.31 -20.88 6.82
CA THR A 44 -2.75 -20.83 6.54
C THR A 44 -3.05 -20.10 5.24
N GLN A 45 -4.30 -20.22 4.76
CA GLN A 45 -4.75 -19.46 3.59
C GLN A 45 -4.71 -17.93 3.86
N HIS A 46 -4.89 -17.51 5.11
CA HIS A 46 -4.81 -16.11 5.51
C HIS A 46 -3.39 -15.57 5.42
N ASP A 47 -2.39 -16.35 5.83
CA ASP A 47 -0.98 -15.96 5.71
C ASP A 47 -0.58 -15.74 4.25
N ILE A 48 -1.08 -16.60 3.35
CA ILE A 48 -0.87 -16.43 1.91
C ILE A 48 -1.53 -15.15 1.40
N ALA A 49 -2.78 -14.88 1.80
CA ALA A 49 -3.50 -13.67 1.39
C ALA A 49 -2.84 -12.38 1.91
N LEU A 50 -2.35 -12.39 3.15
CA LEU A 50 -1.66 -11.25 3.76
C LEU A 50 -0.24 -11.06 3.21
N SER A 51 0.37 -12.08 2.62
CA SER A 51 1.73 -11.97 2.07
C SER A 51 1.86 -11.00 0.88
N ASP A 52 0.74 -10.66 0.23
CA ASP A 52 0.66 -9.63 -0.82
C ASP A 52 0.38 -8.24 -0.27
N ILE A 53 0.06 -8.11 1.02
CA ILE A 53 -0.19 -6.83 1.67
C ILE A 53 1.11 -6.31 2.28
N ASP A 54 1.34 -5.01 2.14
CA ASP A 54 2.51 -4.32 2.68
C ASP A 54 2.17 -2.88 3.04
N GLU A 55 3.12 -2.19 3.66
CA GLU A 55 3.06 -0.79 4.03
C GLU A 55 4.29 -0.05 3.48
N SER A 56 4.06 1.07 2.80
CA SER A 56 5.10 2.02 2.41
C SER A 56 4.90 3.35 3.12
N ILE A 57 5.89 3.73 3.93
CA ILE A 57 5.89 5.01 4.65
C ILE A 57 6.59 6.06 3.78
N SER A 58 5.89 7.15 3.48
CA SER A 58 6.44 8.28 2.74
C SER A 58 7.56 8.96 3.53
N SER A 59 8.65 9.32 2.84
CA SER A 59 9.73 10.13 3.40
C SER A 59 9.36 11.62 3.56
N TYR A 60 8.24 12.03 2.96
CA TYR A 60 7.77 13.41 2.96
C TYR A 60 6.48 13.58 3.75
N TRP A 61 6.51 14.48 4.73
CA TRP A 61 5.33 14.94 5.45
C TRP A 61 5.26 16.46 5.46
N ALA A 62 4.15 16.96 4.96
CA ALA A 62 4.04 18.34 4.52
C ALA A 62 3.15 19.20 5.42
N ALA A 63 2.38 18.57 6.31
CA ALA A 63 1.42 19.26 7.18
C ALA A 63 2.07 19.93 8.40
N GLY A 64 3.30 19.57 8.76
CA GLY A 64 4.00 20.10 9.94
C GLY A 64 3.35 19.76 11.30
N SER A 65 2.25 19.01 11.30
CA SER A 65 1.53 18.53 12.49
C SER A 65 0.86 17.18 12.18
N VAL A 66 0.30 16.52 13.20
CA VAL A 66 -0.42 15.25 13.04
C VAL A 66 -1.74 15.44 12.28
N ASN A 67 -2.36 16.62 12.36
CA ASN A 67 -3.65 16.90 11.74
C ASN A 67 -3.45 17.68 10.43
N PRO A 68 -3.42 17.01 9.26
CA PRO A 68 -3.25 17.69 8.00
C PRO A 68 -4.46 18.56 7.66
N PRO A 69 -4.25 19.68 6.94
CA PRO A 69 -5.34 20.50 6.45
C PRO A 69 -6.18 19.75 5.41
N ARG A 70 -7.45 20.13 5.27
CA ARG A 70 -8.44 19.42 4.42
C ARG A 70 -8.00 19.19 2.97
N TYR A 71 -7.26 20.13 2.38
CA TYR A 71 -6.78 19.98 1.00
C TYR A 71 -5.73 18.86 0.86
N MET A 72 -4.95 18.57 1.91
CA MET A 72 -4.02 17.44 1.91
C MET A 72 -4.78 16.12 2.09
N LEU A 73 -5.81 16.10 2.94
CA LEU A 73 -6.71 14.94 3.05
C LEU A 73 -7.36 14.62 1.70
N GLY A 74 -7.80 15.65 0.96
CA GLY A 74 -8.31 15.47 -0.40
C GLY A 74 -7.29 14.85 -1.36
N LEU A 75 -6.00 15.21 -1.27
CA LEU A 75 -4.95 14.56 -2.06
C LEU A 75 -4.77 13.09 -1.65
N LEU A 76 -4.79 12.79 -0.35
CA LEU A 76 -4.72 11.40 0.13
C LEU A 76 -5.88 10.57 -0.40
N ASP A 77 -7.10 11.10 -0.38
CA ASP A 77 -8.29 10.42 -0.90
C ASP A 77 -8.16 10.12 -2.41
N ILE A 78 -7.66 11.09 -3.19
CA ILE A 78 -7.39 10.90 -4.62
C ILE A 78 -6.36 9.79 -4.86
N ILE A 79 -5.25 9.80 -4.12
CA ILE A 79 -4.19 8.78 -4.25
C ILE A 79 -4.73 7.40 -3.86
N GLN A 80 -5.44 7.30 -2.73
CA GLN A 80 -6.07 6.06 -2.29
C GLN A 80 -7.02 5.49 -3.34
N ALA A 81 -7.85 6.34 -3.95
CA ALA A 81 -8.77 5.93 -5.01
C ALA A 81 -8.03 5.49 -6.29
N ALA A 82 -7.01 6.25 -6.72
CA ALA A 82 -6.27 5.97 -7.95
C ALA A 82 -5.48 4.65 -7.90
N PHE A 83 -4.87 4.35 -6.76
CA PHE A 83 -4.06 3.13 -6.59
C PHE A 83 -4.82 1.98 -5.92
N GLY A 84 -6.03 2.21 -5.43
CA GLY A 84 -6.78 1.19 -4.66
C GLY A 84 -6.05 0.76 -3.39
N VAL A 85 -5.48 1.73 -2.67
CA VAL A 85 -4.78 1.56 -1.39
C VAL A 85 -5.51 2.32 -0.29
N LYS A 86 -5.04 2.16 0.95
CA LYS A 86 -5.47 2.99 2.07
C LYS A 86 -4.29 3.74 2.66
N SER A 87 -4.54 4.86 3.31
CA SER A 87 -3.52 5.66 3.98
C SER A 87 -3.77 5.72 5.49
N ILE A 88 -2.70 5.69 6.26
CA ILE A 88 -2.70 5.93 7.70
C ILE A 88 -1.78 7.12 8.02
N ILE A 89 -2.20 7.95 8.97
CA ILE A 89 -1.35 9.02 9.49
C ILE A 89 -0.64 8.49 10.73
N HIS A 90 0.68 8.44 10.69
CA HIS A 90 1.47 8.04 11.86
C HIS A 90 1.60 9.23 12.80
N SER A 91 0.99 9.15 13.99
CA SER A 91 1.11 10.14 15.05
C SER A 91 2.32 9.80 15.93
N GLY A 92 3.51 10.22 15.50
CA GLY A 92 4.77 10.05 16.26
C GLY A 92 5.56 11.35 16.36
N PHE A 93 6.77 11.28 16.92
CA PHE A 93 7.69 12.43 17.00
C PHE A 93 7.95 13.08 15.63
N LYS A 94 7.94 12.25 14.57
CA LYS A 94 7.90 12.70 13.18
C LYS A 94 6.59 12.21 12.56
N PRO A 95 5.55 13.06 12.50
CA PRO A 95 4.32 12.66 11.84
C PRO A 95 4.58 12.41 10.35
N GLY A 96 3.82 11.50 9.79
CA GLY A 96 3.97 11.07 8.40
C GLY A 96 2.74 10.33 7.89
N VAL A 97 2.82 9.91 6.64
CA VAL A 97 1.78 9.09 6.02
C VAL A 97 2.37 7.76 5.56
N GLY A 98 1.68 6.69 5.93
CA GLY A 98 1.89 5.36 5.39
C GLY A 98 0.77 5.01 4.43
N PHE A 99 1.09 4.26 3.38
CA PHE A 99 0.11 3.64 2.49
C PHE A 99 0.18 2.14 2.64
N TYR A 100 -0.97 1.49 2.79
CA TYR A 100 -1.07 0.04 2.95
C TYR A 100 -2.08 -0.58 1.97
N GLY A 101 -1.79 -1.80 1.54
CA GLY A 101 -2.50 -2.48 0.46
C GLY A 101 -1.58 -3.45 -0.29
N ASN A 102 -1.93 -3.79 -1.53
CA ASN A 102 -1.08 -4.67 -2.34
C ASN A 102 0.32 -4.08 -2.54
N LYS A 103 1.36 -4.91 -2.36
CA LYS A 103 2.79 -4.57 -2.49
C LYS A 103 3.10 -3.68 -3.69
N ASP A 104 2.66 -4.10 -4.86
CA ASP A 104 2.95 -3.40 -6.13
C ASP A 104 2.36 -1.98 -6.20
N ARG A 105 1.39 -1.66 -5.33
CA ARG A 105 0.62 -0.40 -5.37
C ARG A 105 1.01 0.57 -4.26
N VAL A 106 1.47 0.07 -3.12
CA VAL A 106 1.77 0.92 -1.96
C VAL A 106 3.00 1.80 -2.20
N GLU A 107 4.03 1.28 -2.87
CA GLU A 107 5.23 2.04 -3.21
C GLU A 107 4.90 3.17 -4.20
N LEU A 108 4.08 2.87 -5.22
CA LEU A 108 3.61 3.86 -6.19
C LEU A 108 2.78 4.97 -5.53
N ALA A 109 1.90 4.61 -4.58
CA ALA A 109 1.09 5.57 -3.84
C ALA A 109 1.96 6.50 -2.97
N SER A 110 2.94 5.92 -2.26
CA SER A 110 3.89 6.66 -1.43
C SER A 110 4.71 7.65 -2.27
N TYR A 111 5.31 7.18 -3.37
CA TYR A 111 6.06 8.04 -4.29
C TYR A 111 5.19 9.16 -4.89
N THR A 112 3.96 8.82 -5.30
CA THR A 112 3.01 9.80 -5.85
C THR A 112 2.70 10.90 -4.83
N TRP A 113 2.52 10.55 -3.56
CA TRP A 113 2.36 11.52 -2.50
C TRP A 113 3.58 12.44 -2.36
N GLU A 114 4.79 11.89 -2.35
CA GLU A 114 6.02 12.69 -2.20
C GLU A 114 6.16 13.77 -3.28
N VAL A 115 5.75 13.46 -4.51
CA VAL A 115 5.76 14.40 -5.63
C VAL A 115 4.59 15.38 -5.53
N LEU A 116 3.36 14.87 -5.45
CA LEU A 116 2.15 15.71 -5.55
C LEU A 116 1.94 16.59 -4.32
N ALA A 117 2.33 16.16 -3.12
CA ALA A 117 2.19 16.99 -1.92
C ALA A 117 3.07 18.24 -1.99
N ARG A 118 4.28 18.13 -2.56
CA ARG A 118 5.17 19.29 -2.79
C ARG A 118 4.56 20.25 -3.81
N GLN A 119 4.06 19.71 -4.92
CA GLN A 119 3.39 20.51 -5.96
C GLN A 119 2.15 21.20 -5.42
N LEU A 120 1.33 20.51 -4.62
CA LEU A 120 0.13 21.04 -4.00
C LEU A 120 0.45 22.20 -3.05
N ILE A 121 1.51 22.09 -2.24
CA ILE A 121 1.95 23.20 -1.38
C ILE A 121 2.40 24.40 -2.20
N ALA A 122 3.21 24.18 -3.24
CA ALA A 122 3.67 25.26 -4.11
C ALA A 122 2.49 25.96 -4.81
N ALA A 123 1.57 25.19 -5.40
CA ALA A 123 0.37 25.70 -6.05
C ALA A 123 -0.52 26.47 -5.08
N ARG A 124 -0.75 25.93 -3.87
CA ARG A 124 -1.55 26.60 -2.84
C ARG A 124 -0.92 27.91 -2.38
N LYS A 125 0.40 27.93 -2.17
CA LYS A 125 1.14 29.16 -1.80
C LYS A 125 0.99 30.24 -2.87
N ASN A 126 1.09 29.86 -4.14
CA ASN A 126 0.90 30.77 -5.27
C ASN A 126 -0.54 31.27 -5.35
N TYR A 127 -1.53 30.39 -5.18
CA TYR A 127 -2.94 30.75 -5.18
C TYR A 127 -3.27 31.78 -4.09
N ILE A 128 -2.80 31.56 -2.86
CA ILE A 128 -3.03 32.48 -1.73
C ILE A 128 -2.44 33.86 -1.99
N ARG A 129 -1.22 33.92 -2.55
CA ARG A 129 -0.56 35.20 -2.89
C ARG A 129 -1.36 36.04 -3.89
N GLN A 130 -2.16 35.40 -4.74
CA GLN A 130 -3.00 36.06 -5.72
C GLN A 130 -4.36 36.50 -5.15
N GLN A 131 -4.72 36.09 -3.93
CA GLN A 131 -6.01 36.47 -3.34
C GLN A 131 -5.99 37.92 -2.84
N ASN A 132 -7.17 38.54 -2.78
CA ASN A 132 -7.32 39.87 -2.22
C ASN A 132 -6.92 39.90 -0.74
N LYS A 133 -6.18 40.93 -0.32
CA LYS A 133 -5.72 41.10 1.08
C LYS A 133 -6.87 41.06 2.10
N ARG A 134 -8.08 41.46 1.71
CA ARG A 134 -9.29 41.42 2.54
C ARG A 134 -9.76 40.00 2.91
N ILE A 135 -9.33 38.97 2.17
CA ILE A 135 -9.67 37.56 2.39
C ILE A 135 -8.52 36.83 3.11
N MET A 136 -7.35 37.47 3.24
CA MET A 136 -6.17 36.91 3.91
C MET A 136 -6.06 37.28 5.40
N ASN A 137 -6.94 38.16 5.91
CA ASN A 137 -7.02 38.56 7.32
C ASN A 137 -8.05 37.72 8.08
#